data_AF-A0A848KNF4-F1
#
_entry.id   AF-A0A848KNF4-F1
#
_cell.length_a   1.000
_cell.length_b   1.000
_cell.length_c   1.000
_cell.angle_alpha   90.00
_cell.angle_beta   90.00
_cell.angle_gamma   90.00
#
_symmetry.space_group_name_H-M   'P 1'
#
loop_
_entity.id
_entity.type
_entity.pdbx_description
1 polymer ?
#
loop_
_entity_poly.entity_id
_entity_poly.type
_entity_poly.pdbx_seq_one_letter_code
_entity_poly.pdbx_strand_id
1 'polypeptide(L)'
;MTSDGEPSIDANVLVPTATAQGVAPAPVAIVVNNLSPQFLWSAQHFARLCAKRENKMVRQGIDNPDRRLQALAIAAILNSAMFLESLVNELFLEAVAAQSATQLSGRLELLGTDATRLLADDWNSNEGAGNHDNIFDKFHKALNLTQKGSLDTGNSTYGRAKMLIKLRSDLVHSKPAPESVGPKRTPKGAMEKKYPGIRLNRQNIGPFWPHKLLGAGVAQWSCETAEVFANEWLDTLDLPHDYAITLENDFPRP
;
A
#
# COMPACT_ATOMS: atom_id res chain seq x y z
N MET A 1 25.84 -81.97 56.63
CA MET A 1 24.98 -82.35 55.50
C MET A 1 23.88 -81.30 55.40
N THR A 2 24.18 -80.20 54.71
CA THR A 2 23.23 -79.20 54.21
C THR A 2 24.00 -78.46 53.13
N SER A 3 23.52 -78.61 51.89
CA SER A 3 24.07 -77.95 50.70
C SER A 3 23.42 -76.59 50.56
N ASP A 4 24.22 -75.53 50.54
CA ASP A 4 23.76 -74.21 50.11
C ASP A 4 24.36 -73.93 48.73
N GLY A 5 23.49 -73.93 47.72
CA GLY A 5 23.82 -73.55 46.35
C GLY A 5 23.89 -72.04 46.21
N GLU A 6 24.95 -71.56 45.57
CA GLU A 6 25.05 -70.18 45.09
C GLU A 6 24.12 -69.96 43.90
N PRO A 7 23.38 -68.84 43.83
CA PRO A 7 22.78 -68.38 42.59
C PRO A 7 23.77 -67.47 41.83
N SER A 8 24.05 -67.89 40.60
CA SER A 8 24.68 -67.11 39.53
C SER A 8 23.91 -65.81 39.28
N ILE A 9 24.58 -64.65 39.37
CA ILE A 9 24.04 -63.36 38.92
C ILE A 9 24.55 -63.13 37.50
N ASP A 10 23.69 -63.38 36.51
CA ASP A 10 23.91 -62.96 35.13
C ASP A 10 23.83 -61.42 35.05
N ALA A 11 24.98 -60.80 34.87
CA ALA A 11 25.10 -59.40 34.48
C ALA A 11 24.84 -59.27 32.98
N ASN A 12 23.63 -58.82 32.61
CA ASN A 12 23.38 -58.09 31.36
C ASN A 12 21.98 -57.46 31.39
N VAL A 13 21.85 -56.35 32.14
CA VAL A 13 20.74 -55.41 31.92
C VAL A 13 21.19 -54.43 30.86
N LEU A 14 20.81 -54.68 29.60
CA LEU A 14 20.87 -53.67 28.55
C LEU A 14 19.94 -52.51 28.93
N VAL A 15 20.51 -51.35 29.25
CA VAL A 15 19.77 -50.10 29.32
C VAL A 15 19.45 -49.68 27.87
N PRO A 16 18.18 -49.47 27.49
CA PRO A 16 17.86 -48.95 26.17
C PRO A 16 18.29 -47.49 26.10
N THR A 17 19.34 -47.20 25.31
CA THR A 17 19.65 -45.84 24.90
C THR A 17 18.50 -45.35 24.02
N ALA A 18 17.65 -44.48 24.56
CA ALA A 18 16.63 -43.80 23.77
C ALA A 18 17.32 -42.87 22.75
N THR A 19 17.46 -43.32 21.51
CA THR A 19 17.78 -42.46 20.38
C THR A 19 16.63 -41.48 20.19
N ALA A 20 16.80 -40.24 20.68
CA ALA A 20 15.92 -39.14 20.34
C ALA A 20 16.10 -38.84 18.83
N GLN A 21 15.24 -39.42 18.01
CA GLN A 21 15.07 -38.95 16.63
C GLN A 21 14.44 -37.56 16.70
N GLY A 22 15.27 -36.53 16.69
CA GLY A 22 14.84 -35.17 16.46
C GLY A 22 14.22 -35.09 15.08
N VAL A 23 12.89 -35.15 15.00
CA VAL A 23 12.16 -34.79 13.79
C VAL A 23 12.43 -33.31 13.59
N ALA A 24 13.25 -32.98 12.59
CA ALA A 24 13.43 -31.59 12.18
C ALA A 24 12.03 -31.02 11.87
N PRO A 25 11.64 -29.88 12.46
CA PRO A 25 10.35 -29.29 12.16
C PRO A 25 10.25 -29.07 10.65
N ALA A 26 9.13 -29.49 10.07
CA ALA A 26 8.86 -29.25 8.65
C ALA A 26 9.02 -27.74 8.38
N PRO A 27 9.63 -27.34 7.25
CA PRO A 27 9.78 -25.93 6.92
C PRO A 27 8.38 -25.29 6.88
N VAL A 28 8.16 -24.32 7.75
CA VAL A 28 6.95 -23.49 7.74
C VAL A 28 7.10 -22.50 6.60
N ALA A 29 6.34 -22.69 5.52
CA ALA A 29 6.25 -21.69 4.47
C ALA A 29 5.43 -20.50 4.99
N ILE A 30 6.06 -19.36 5.17
CA ILE A 30 5.38 -18.09 5.47
C ILE A 30 4.93 -17.51 4.13
N VAL A 31 3.61 -17.48 3.89
CA VAL A 31 3.03 -16.77 2.76
C VAL A 31 2.75 -15.34 3.19
N VAL A 32 3.45 -14.38 2.60
CA VAL A 32 3.18 -12.94 2.79
C VAL A 32 2.27 -12.49 1.66
N ASN A 33 1.04 -12.09 2.00
CA ASN A 33 0.08 -11.56 1.03
C ASN A 33 0.22 -10.03 0.95
N ASN A 34 0.91 -9.56 -0.09
CA ASN A 34 1.01 -8.13 -0.39
C ASN A 34 -0.31 -7.61 -0.96
N LEU A 35 -0.83 -6.52 -0.37
CA LEU A 35 -2.10 -5.89 -0.74
C LEU A 35 -1.94 -4.70 -1.68
N SER A 36 -0.73 -4.17 -1.83
CA SER A 36 -0.46 -3.05 -2.74
C SER A 36 -0.97 -3.31 -4.17
N PRO A 37 -0.77 -4.50 -4.80
CA PRO A 37 -1.30 -4.75 -6.15
C PRO A 37 -2.83 -4.74 -6.17
N GLN A 38 -3.47 -5.33 -5.15
CA GLN A 38 -4.93 -5.35 -5.02
C GLN A 38 -5.52 -3.94 -4.92
N PHE A 39 -4.86 -3.02 -4.18
CA PHE A 39 -5.32 -1.64 -4.09
C PHE A 39 -5.17 -0.89 -5.41
N LEU A 40 -4.03 -1.03 -6.11
CA LEU A 40 -3.85 -0.38 -7.41
C LEU A 40 -4.86 -0.92 -8.44
N TRP A 41 -5.07 -2.23 -8.49
CA TRP A 41 -6.09 -2.85 -9.35
C TRP A 41 -7.48 -2.28 -9.08
N SER A 42 -7.85 -2.20 -7.80
CA SER A 42 -9.16 -1.69 -7.38
C SER A 42 -9.34 -0.24 -7.80
N ALA A 43 -8.30 0.58 -7.63
CA ALA A 43 -8.30 1.97 -8.06
C ALA A 43 -8.57 2.10 -9.56
N GLN A 44 -7.81 1.36 -10.38
CA GLN A 44 -7.96 1.35 -11.84
C GLN A 44 -9.34 0.85 -12.28
N HIS A 45 -9.85 -0.21 -11.64
CA HIS A 45 -11.17 -0.75 -11.90
C HIS A 45 -12.28 0.28 -11.63
N PHE A 46 -12.22 0.96 -10.47
CA PHE A 46 -13.19 2.01 -10.13
C PHE A 46 -13.07 3.23 -11.05
N ALA A 47 -11.85 3.64 -11.42
CA ALA A 47 -11.64 4.74 -12.36
C ALA A 47 -12.28 4.43 -13.74
N ARG A 48 -12.11 3.21 -14.23
CA ARG A 48 -12.73 2.76 -15.49
C ARG A 48 -14.26 2.72 -15.40
N LEU A 49 -14.83 2.20 -14.31
CA LEU A 49 -16.28 2.23 -14.10
C LEU A 49 -16.81 3.66 -13.99
N CYS A 50 -16.07 4.55 -13.33
CA CYS A 50 -16.37 5.97 -13.23
C CYS A 50 -16.43 6.62 -14.63
N ALA A 51 -15.43 6.36 -15.47
CA ALA A 51 -15.39 6.81 -16.87
C ALA A 51 -16.58 6.30 -17.69
N LYS A 52 -16.91 5.00 -17.58
CA LYS A 52 -18.08 4.42 -18.25
C LYS A 52 -19.38 5.09 -17.81
N ARG A 53 -19.53 5.36 -16.50
CA ARG A 53 -20.71 6.01 -15.94
C ARG A 53 -20.84 7.46 -16.42
N GLU A 54 -19.77 8.24 -16.32
CA GLU A 54 -19.78 9.65 -16.76
C GLU A 54 -20.07 9.76 -18.26
N ASN A 55 -19.44 8.93 -19.09
CA ASN A 55 -19.71 8.88 -20.54
C ASN A 55 -21.18 8.57 -20.84
N LYS A 56 -21.81 7.67 -20.08
CA LYS A 56 -23.24 7.39 -20.24
C LYS A 56 -24.09 8.60 -19.87
N MET A 57 -23.78 9.27 -18.77
CA MET A 57 -24.53 10.44 -18.30
C MET A 57 -24.44 11.62 -19.25
N VAL A 58 -23.23 11.94 -19.72
CA VAL A 58 -23.00 13.02 -20.70
C VAL A 58 -23.76 12.74 -22.00
N ARG A 59 -23.71 11.52 -22.54
CA ARG A 59 -24.46 11.15 -23.75
C ARG A 59 -25.98 11.24 -23.58
N GLN A 60 -26.47 11.04 -22.37
CA GLN A 60 -27.90 11.12 -22.04
C GLN A 60 -28.33 12.54 -21.65
N GLY A 61 -27.43 13.52 -21.64
CA GLY A 61 -27.73 14.89 -21.19
C GLY A 61 -28.14 14.98 -19.72
N ILE A 62 -27.66 14.07 -18.87
CA ILE A 62 -28.02 14.06 -17.45
C ILE A 62 -27.10 15.01 -16.70
N ASP A 63 -27.64 16.16 -16.28
CA ASP A 63 -26.92 17.21 -15.56
C ASP A 63 -27.28 17.28 -14.07
N ASN A 64 -27.44 16.11 -13.46
CA ASN A 64 -27.76 15.94 -12.04
C ASN A 64 -26.58 15.26 -11.33
N PRO A 65 -26.30 15.60 -10.06
CA PRO A 65 -25.35 14.85 -9.25
C PRO A 65 -25.70 13.35 -9.18
N ASP A 66 -24.75 12.48 -9.55
CA ASP A 66 -24.93 11.04 -9.49
C ASP A 66 -24.10 10.41 -8.37
N ARG A 67 -24.78 9.86 -7.37
CA ARG A 67 -24.12 9.25 -6.21
C ARG A 67 -23.26 8.05 -6.59
N ARG A 68 -23.64 7.29 -7.62
CA ARG A 68 -22.85 6.16 -8.10
C ARG A 68 -21.53 6.63 -8.73
N LEU A 69 -21.57 7.63 -9.59
CA LEU A 69 -20.38 8.25 -10.16
C LEU A 69 -19.43 8.76 -9.06
N GLN A 70 -19.98 9.47 -8.07
CA GLN A 70 -19.21 9.99 -6.93
C GLN A 70 -18.57 8.87 -6.12
N ALA A 71 -19.32 7.81 -5.80
CA ALA A 71 -18.81 6.67 -5.06
C ALA A 71 -17.65 5.98 -5.81
N LEU A 72 -17.76 5.83 -7.14
CA LEU A 72 -16.68 5.27 -7.96
C LEU A 72 -15.43 6.16 -7.96
N ALA A 73 -15.61 7.48 -8.08
CA ALA A 73 -14.48 8.42 -8.01
C ALA A 73 -13.79 8.41 -6.64
N ILE A 74 -14.58 8.42 -5.55
CA ILE A 74 -14.06 8.33 -4.19
C ILE A 74 -13.30 7.02 -4.00
N ALA A 75 -13.89 5.89 -4.42
CA ALA A 75 -13.24 4.58 -4.29
C ALA A 75 -11.90 4.53 -5.04
N ALA A 76 -11.81 5.11 -6.24
CA ALA A 76 -10.56 5.20 -6.98
C ALA A 76 -9.49 6.02 -6.22
N ILE A 77 -9.87 7.19 -5.67
CA ILE A 77 -8.98 8.05 -4.88
C ILE A 77 -8.46 7.32 -3.63
N LEU A 78 -9.37 6.71 -2.87
CA LEU A 78 -9.02 6.02 -1.62
C LEU A 78 -8.07 4.84 -1.90
N ASN A 79 -8.39 4.00 -2.88
CA ASN A 79 -7.55 2.86 -3.23
C ASN A 79 -6.19 3.28 -3.80
N SER A 80 -6.11 4.40 -4.54
CA SER A 80 -4.82 4.93 -5.01
C SER A 80 -3.91 5.35 -3.84
N ALA A 81 -4.48 5.99 -2.81
CA ALA A 81 -3.72 6.36 -1.62
C ALA A 81 -3.33 5.14 -0.77
N MET A 82 -4.24 4.16 -0.63
CA MET A 82 -3.97 2.90 0.08
C MET A 82 -2.88 2.08 -0.62
N PHE A 83 -2.85 2.08 -1.96
CA PHE A 83 -1.76 1.46 -2.72
C PHE A 83 -0.40 2.00 -2.29
N LEU A 84 -0.23 3.33 -2.27
CA LEU A 84 1.05 3.93 -1.86
C LEU A 84 1.40 3.60 -0.41
N GLU A 85 0.42 3.62 0.49
CA GLU A 85 0.62 3.32 1.91
C GLU A 85 1.02 1.86 2.12
N SER A 86 0.34 0.93 1.45
CA SER A 86 0.67 -0.49 1.49
C SER A 86 2.03 -0.77 0.86
N LEU A 87 2.34 -0.15 -0.28
CA LEU A 87 3.61 -0.37 -0.97
C LEU A 87 4.82 -0.09 -0.07
N VAL A 88 4.81 1.06 0.61
CA VAL A 88 5.92 1.40 1.50
C VAL A 88 5.91 0.53 2.75
N ASN A 89 4.75 0.26 3.36
CA ASN A 89 4.65 -0.60 4.54
C ASN A 89 5.13 -2.04 4.24
N GLU A 90 4.81 -2.58 3.08
CA GLU A 90 5.25 -3.91 2.64
C GLU A 90 6.76 -4.01 2.59
N LEU A 91 7.47 -2.99 2.09
CA LEU A 91 8.94 -3.00 2.07
C LEU A 91 9.54 -3.10 3.49
N PHE A 92 9.02 -2.31 4.43
CA PHE A 92 9.47 -2.36 5.83
C PHE A 92 9.12 -3.69 6.50
N LEU A 93 7.92 -4.21 6.27
CA LEU A 93 7.47 -5.48 6.86
C LEU A 93 8.21 -6.69 6.28
N GLU A 94 8.53 -6.69 4.99
CA GLU A 94 9.41 -7.68 4.38
C GLU A 94 10.80 -7.65 5.03
N ALA A 95 11.35 -6.46 5.28
CA ALA A 95 12.63 -6.31 5.97
C ALA A 95 12.61 -6.85 7.42
N VAL A 96 11.50 -6.64 8.14
CA VAL A 96 11.27 -7.24 9.47
C VAL A 96 11.21 -8.77 9.38
N ALA A 97 10.45 -9.31 8.44
CA ALA A 97 10.32 -10.76 8.25
C ALA A 97 11.68 -11.40 7.91
N ALA A 98 12.51 -10.71 7.13
CA ALA A 98 13.85 -11.17 6.75
C ALA A 98 14.83 -11.27 7.94
N GLN A 99 14.59 -10.61 9.07
CA GLN A 99 15.47 -10.72 10.26
C GLN A 99 15.53 -12.14 10.84
N SER A 100 14.50 -12.96 10.60
CA SER A 100 14.46 -14.36 11.05
C SER A 100 14.92 -15.34 9.97
N ALA A 101 15.22 -14.86 8.76
CA ALA A 101 15.63 -15.69 7.64
C ALA A 101 17.15 -15.92 7.65
N THR A 102 17.58 -17.10 7.16
CA THR A 102 19.01 -17.42 7.01
C THR A 102 19.66 -16.66 5.86
N GLN A 103 18.87 -16.25 4.86
CA GLN A 103 19.29 -15.51 3.68
C GLN A 103 18.19 -14.53 3.27
N LEU A 104 18.58 -13.40 2.66
CA LEU A 104 17.63 -12.50 2.03
C LEU A 104 17.04 -13.16 0.78
N SER A 105 15.83 -12.72 0.41
CA SER A 105 15.14 -13.19 -0.79
C SER A 105 14.44 -12.06 -1.53
N GLY A 106 14.24 -12.23 -2.83
CA GLY A 106 13.49 -11.30 -3.67
C GLY A 106 14.15 -9.92 -3.74
N ARG A 107 13.35 -8.86 -3.69
CA ARG A 107 13.85 -7.47 -3.80
C ARG A 107 14.79 -7.04 -2.67
N LEU A 108 14.75 -7.72 -1.51
CA LEU A 108 15.66 -7.40 -0.40
C LEU A 108 17.11 -7.79 -0.69
N GLU A 109 17.35 -8.78 -1.56
CA GLU A 109 18.70 -9.13 -2.00
C GLU A 109 19.42 -7.93 -2.65
N LEU A 110 18.67 -7.10 -3.38
CA LEU A 110 19.18 -5.91 -4.05
C LEU A 110 19.53 -4.77 -3.07
N LEU A 111 18.87 -4.72 -1.92
CA LEU A 111 19.16 -3.72 -0.88
C LEU A 111 20.36 -4.11 -0.01
N GLY A 112 20.60 -5.42 0.14
CA GLY A 112 21.66 -5.95 0.99
C GLY A 112 21.34 -5.91 2.49
N THR A 113 22.10 -6.70 3.26
CA THR A 113 21.81 -6.99 4.66
C THR A 113 21.76 -5.77 5.56
N ASP A 114 22.66 -4.80 5.38
CA ASP A 114 22.71 -3.61 6.24
C ASP A 114 21.47 -2.72 6.07
N ALA A 115 21.08 -2.45 4.82
CA ALA A 115 19.90 -1.64 4.53
C ALA A 115 18.61 -2.35 4.99
N THR A 116 18.50 -3.66 4.75
CA THR A 116 17.37 -4.46 5.26
C THR A 116 17.27 -4.39 6.78
N ARG A 117 18.39 -4.51 7.50
CA ARG A 117 18.41 -4.38 8.96
C ARG A 117 17.97 -2.99 9.42
N LEU A 118 18.47 -1.93 8.79
CA LEU A 118 18.09 -0.56 9.15
C LEU A 118 16.59 -0.29 8.94
N LEU A 119 15.99 -0.80 7.86
CA LEU A 119 14.55 -0.73 7.63
C LEU A 119 13.77 -1.47 8.74
N ALA A 120 14.19 -2.69 9.08
CA ALA A 120 13.55 -3.47 10.14
C ALA A 120 13.63 -2.80 11.51
N ASP A 121 14.82 -2.29 11.87
CA ASP A 121 15.07 -1.60 13.14
C ASP A 121 14.21 -0.32 13.25
N ASP A 122 14.10 0.46 12.18
CA ASP A 122 13.27 1.67 12.13
C ASP A 122 11.77 1.34 12.28
N TRP A 123 11.28 0.30 11.58
CA TRP A 123 9.89 -0.15 11.72
C TRP A 123 9.56 -0.53 13.16
N ASN A 124 10.40 -1.36 13.78
CA ASN A 124 10.18 -1.83 15.16
C ASN A 124 10.24 -0.70 16.19
N SER A 125 11.08 0.31 15.95
CA SER A 125 11.24 1.46 16.84
C SER A 125 10.15 2.52 16.68
N ASN A 126 9.49 2.57 15.52
CA ASN A 126 8.43 3.53 15.22
C ASN A 126 7.05 2.85 15.18
N GLU A 127 6.64 2.33 14.02
CA GLU A 127 5.31 1.75 13.79
C GLU A 127 5.01 0.57 14.71
N GLY A 128 6.00 -0.32 14.92
CA GLY A 128 5.89 -1.45 15.85
C GLY A 128 5.70 -1.03 17.32
N ALA A 129 6.13 0.19 17.68
CA ALA A 129 5.96 0.79 19.00
C ALA A 129 4.69 1.66 19.12
N GLY A 130 3.87 1.74 18.06
CA GLY A 130 2.63 2.53 18.03
C GLY A 130 2.81 3.99 17.61
N ASN A 131 4.00 4.38 17.12
CA ASN A 131 4.22 5.68 16.50
C ASN A 131 3.88 5.60 15.01
N HIS A 132 2.94 6.41 14.54
CA HIS A 132 2.52 6.41 13.15
C HIS A 132 3.16 7.57 12.37
N ASP A 133 4.07 7.23 11.47
CA ASP A 133 4.64 8.18 10.53
C ASP A 133 3.61 8.55 9.47
N ASN A 134 3.70 9.78 8.97
CA ASN A 134 2.95 10.10 7.76
C ASN A 134 3.54 9.32 6.58
N ILE A 135 2.70 9.01 5.58
CA ILE A 135 3.07 8.21 4.42
C ILE A 135 4.38 8.66 3.73
N PHE A 136 4.58 9.97 3.54
CA PHE A 136 5.78 10.49 2.87
C PHE A 136 7.04 10.41 3.74
N ASP A 137 6.88 10.49 5.06
CA ASP A 137 8.01 10.28 5.97
C ASP A 137 8.53 8.85 5.81
N LYS A 138 7.67 7.85 5.64
CA LYS A 138 8.07 6.47 5.36
C LYS A 138 8.83 6.34 4.05
N PHE A 139 8.34 6.97 2.97
CA PHE A 139 9.02 6.97 1.67
C PHE A 139 10.42 7.61 1.76
N HIS A 140 10.54 8.75 2.45
CA HIS A 140 11.84 9.40 2.69
C HIS A 140 12.76 8.56 3.57
N LYS A 141 12.25 8.00 4.67
CA LYS A 141 13.01 7.14 5.58
C LYS A 141 13.60 5.95 4.82
N ALA A 142 12.80 5.28 3.99
CA ALA A 142 13.29 4.15 3.21
C ALA A 142 14.49 4.52 2.32
N LEU A 143 14.43 5.66 1.61
CA LEU A 143 15.56 6.14 0.79
C LEU A 143 16.79 6.50 1.62
N ASN A 144 16.60 7.15 2.77
CA ASN A 144 17.69 7.52 3.66
C ASN A 144 18.37 6.29 4.27
N LEU A 145 17.59 5.32 4.76
CA LEU A 145 18.09 4.10 5.40
C LEU A 145 18.80 3.18 4.40
N THR A 146 18.40 3.22 3.13
CA THR A 146 19.05 2.49 2.03
C THR A 146 20.19 3.27 1.36
N GLN A 147 20.48 4.50 1.81
CA GLN A 147 21.50 5.39 1.23
C GLN A 147 21.29 5.70 -0.26
N LYS A 148 20.03 5.65 -0.73
CA LYS A 148 19.63 5.92 -2.12
C LYS A 148 19.26 7.39 -2.37
N GLY A 149 19.47 8.26 -1.38
CA GLY A 149 19.24 9.69 -1.48
C GLY A 149 17.90 10.13 -0.89
N SER A 150 17.26 11.11 -1.50
CA SER A 150 15.99 11.69 -1.05
C SER A 150 15.05 11.89 -2.23
N LEU A 151 13.74 11.89 -1.99
CA LEU A 151 12.78 12.27 -3.04
C LEU A 151 13.06 13.71 -3.47
N ASP A 152 13.03 13.95 -4.79
CA ASP A 152 13.06 15.31 -5.32
C ASP A 152 11.72 15.99 -5.02
N THR A 153 11.68 16.71 -3.91
CA THR A 153 10.49 17.48 -3.50
C THR A 153 10.15 18.63 -4.45
N GLY A 154 11.07 19.02 -5.33
CA GLY A 154 10.86 19.98 -6.41
C GLY A 154 10.23 19.36 -7.67
N ASN A 155 10.25 18.03 -7.80
CA ASN A 155 9.64 17.33 -8.92
C ASN A 155 8.10 17.39 -8.84
N SER A 156 7.49 17.56 -10.01
CA SER A 156 6.05 17.47 -10.23
C SER A 156 5.43 16.16 -9.72
N THR A 157 6.13 15.02 -9.77
CA THR A 157 5.61 13.72 -9.30
C THR A 157 5.31 13.74 -7.81
N TYR A 158 6.27 14.16 -6.97
CA TYR A 158 6.08 14.27 -5.52
C TYR A 158 4.95 15.24 -5.18
N GLY A 159 4.91 16.41 -5.83
CA GLY A 159 3.84 17.39 -5.62
C GLY A 159 2.44 16.84 -5.93
N ARG A 160 2.32 16.04 -6.99
CA ARG A 160 1.05 15.38 -7.36
C ARG A 160 0.66 14.28 -6.38
N ALA A 161 1.60 13.43 -5.96
CA ALA A 161 1.34 12.40 -4.95
C ALA A 161 0.89 13.05 -3.62
N LYS A 162 1.55 14.13 -3.20
CA LYS A 162 1.16 14.90 -2.01
C LYS A 162 -0.26 15.47 -2.13
N MET A 163 -0.62 15.94 -3.31
CA MET A 163 -1.98 16.39 -3.61
C MET A 163 -3.00 15.24 -3.53
N LEU A 164 -2.66 14.04 -3.99
CA LEU A 164 -3.51 12.85 -3.89
C LEU A 164 -3.78 12.47 -2.42
N ILE A 165 -2.75 12.42 -1.58
CA ILE A 165 -2.91 12.11 -0.14
C ILE A 165 -3.74 13.20 0.56
N LYS A 166 -3.53 14.47 0.18
CA LYS A 166 -4.35 15.57 0.68
C LYS A 166 -5.82 15.44 0.26
N LEU A 167 -6.07 15.04 -0.99
CA LEU A 167 -7.43 14.81 -1.48
C LEU A 167 -8.13 13.69 -0.72
N ARG A 168 -7.44 12.58 -0.46
CA ARG A 168 -7.95 11.49 0.40
C ARG A 168 -8.31 12.01 1.79
N SER A 169 -7.42 12.79 2.41
CA SER A 169 -7.65 13.37 3.74
C SER A 169 -8.87 14.30 3.76
N ASP A 170 -8.98 15.18 2.76
CA ASP A 170 -10.13 16.08 2.60
C ASP A 170 -11.46 15.32 2.45
N LEU A 171 -11.48 14.19 1.74
CA LEU A 171 -12.68 13.35 1.59
C LEU A 171 -13.08 12.66 2.89
N VAL A 172 -12.12 12.07 3.60
CA VAL A 172 -12.36 11.32 4.84
C VAL A 172 -12.75 12.24 6.00
N HIS A 173 -12.13 13.42 6.08
CA HIS A 173 -12.34 14.36 7.18
C HIS A 173 -13.23 15.55 6.80
N SER A 174 -13.98 15.44 5.69
CA SER A 174 -14.91 16.47 5.25
C SER A 174 -15.98 16.71 6.32
N LYS A 175 -15.96 17.89 6.95
CA LYS A 175 -17.02 18.33 7.86
C LYS A 175 -18.17 18.90 7.03
N PRO A 176 -19.44 18.52 7.29
CA PRO A 176 -20.58 19.17 6.69
C PRO A 176 -20.53 20.66 7.04
N ALA A 177 -20.32 21.51 6.03
CA ALA A 177 -20.39 22.96 6.19
C ALA A 177 -21.65 23.45 5.50
N PRO A 178 -22.45 24.33 6.14
CA PRO A 178 -23.58 24.96 5.47
C PRO A 178 -23.07 25.83 4.33
N GLU A 179 -23.31 25.42 3.08
CA GLU A 179 -23.12 26.30 1.93
C GLU A 179 -24.28 27.30 1.89
N SER A 180 -23.95 28.58 1.90
CA SER A 180 -24.96 29.63 1.73
C SER A 180 -25.58 29.51 0.35
N VAL A 181 -26.85 29.10 0.29
CA VAL A 181 -27.68 29.17 -0.92
C VAL A 181 -28.08 30.64 -1.11
N GLY A 182 -27.15 31.44 -1.64
CA GLY A 182 -27.33 32.87 -1.86
C GLY A 182 -26.16 33.46 -2.67
N PRO A 183 -26.29 34.69 -3.21
CA PRO A 183 -25.30 35.27 -4.14
C PRO A 183 -23.92 35.54 -3.50
N LYS A 184 -23.77 35.39 -2.18
CA LYS A 184 -22.47 35.36 -1.51
C LYS A 184 -21.81 34.01 -1.78
N ARG A 185 -21.25 33.90 -2.99
CA ARG A 185 -20.28 32.89 -3.38
C ARG A 185 -19.22 32.79 -2.27
N THR A 186 -19.16 31.67 -1.55
CA THR A 186 -17.87 31.16 -1.08
C THR A 186 -16.93 31.25 -2.29
N PRO A 187 -15.70 31.77 -2.15
CA PRO A 187 -14.86 32.07 -3.30
C PRO A 187 -14.70 30.80 -4.12
N LYS A 188 -15.39 30.77 -5.27
CA LYS A 188 -15.56 29.60 -6.15
C LYS A 188 -14.21 28.95 -6.50
N GLY A 189 -13.11 29.69 -6.30
CA GLY A 189 -11.75 29.25 -6.58
C GLY A 189 -10.92 28.68 -5.43
N ALA A 190 -11.29 28.73 -4.14
CA ALA A 190 -10.35 28.28 -3.09
C ALA A 190 -10.09 26.76 -3.16
N MET A 191 -11.16 25.98 -3.32
CA MET A 191 -11.12 24.52 -3.46
C MET A 191 -10.62 24.11 -4.85
N GLU A 192 -10.97 24.86 -5.90
CA GLU A 192 -10.50 24.62 -7.27
C GLU A 192 -9.00 24.88 -7.42
N LYS A 193 -8.47 25.96 -6.81
CA LYS A 193 -7.03 26.27 -6.78
C LYS A 193 -6.20 25.24 -6.02
N LYS A 194 -6.83 24.47 -5.13
CA LYS A 194 -6.16 23.43 -4.33
C LYS A 194 -5.81 22.19 -5.16
N TYR A 195 -6.56 21.95 -6.24
CA TYR A 195 -6.45 20.76 -7.09
C TYR A 195 -6.24 21.12 -8.57
N PRO A 196 -5.17 21.87 -8.89
CA PRO A 196 -4.91 22.30 -10.26
C PRO A 196 -4.57 21.12 -11.17
N GLY A 197 -4.96 21.22 -12.44
CA GLY A 197 -4.61 20.23 -13.46
C GLY A 197 -5.42 18.93 -13.41
N ILE A 198 -6.35 18.78 -12.47
CA ILE A 198 -7.29 17.65 -12.44
C ILE A 198 -8.43 17.91 -13.43
N ARG A 199 -8.67 16.97 -14.35
CA ARG A 199 -9.83 17.02 -15.23
C ARG A 199 -11.11 16.87 -14.42
N LEU A 200 -12.01 17.84 -14.53
CA LEU A 200 -13.28 17.85 -13.80
C LEU A 200 -14.34 16.97 -14.48
N ASN A 201 -15.40 16.66 -13.74
CA ASN A 201 -16.60 16.03 -14.25
C ASN A 201 -17.22 16.88 -15.38
N ARG A 202 -17.47 16.24 -16.53
CA ARG A 202 -18.00 16.89 -17.74
C ARG A 202 -19.49 17.21 -17.70
N GLN A 203 -20.27 16.60 -16.80
CA GLN A 203 -21.68 16.96 -16.63
C GLN A 203 -21.82 18.41 -16.18
N ASN A 204 -22.85 19.15 -16.59
CA ASN A 204 -23.07 20.54 -16.18
C ASN A 204 -23.73 20.65 -14.78
N ILE A 205 -23.07 20.09 -13.76
CA ILE A 205 -23.58 20.00 -12.38
C ILE A 205 -23.01 21.09 -11.45
N GLY A 206 -23.64 21.25 -10.27
CA GLY A 206 -23.48 22.33 -9.28
C GLY A 206 -22.06 22.67 -8.76
N PRO A 207 -21.87 22.93 -7.45
CA PRO A 207 -20.62 23.51 -6.96
C PRO A 207 -19.39 22.63 -7.21
N PHE A 208 -18.20 23.24 -7.15
CA PHE A 208 -16.94 22.54 -7.41
C PHE A 208 -16.81 21.28 -6.53
N TRP A 209 -17.01 21.46 -5.22
CA TRP A 209 -16.99 20.39 -4.24
C TRP A 209 -18.42 19.95 -3.86
N PRO A 210 -18.66 18.66 -3.64
CA PRO A 210 -17.86 17.54 -4.16
C PRO A 210 -18.18 17.25 -5.64
N HIS A 211 -19.19 17.93 -6.23
CA HIS A 211 -19.82 17.49 -7.46
C HIS A 211 -18.93 17.57 -8.71
N LYS A 212 -18.37 18.75 -9.02
CA LYS A 212 -17.52 18.88 -10.22
C LYS A 212 -16.19 18.18 -10.12
N LEU A 213 -15.59 18.12 -8.92
CA LEU A 213 -14.32 17.42 -8.74
C LEU A 213 -14.50 15.91 -8.91
N LEU A 214 -15.55 15.32 -8.31
CA LEU A 214 -15.78 13.88 -8.34
C LEU A 214 -16.39 13.43 -9.67
N GLY A 215 -15.51 13.04 -10.58
CA GLY A 215 -15.82 12.39 -11.85
C GLY A 215 -14.68 11.50 -12.32
N ALA A 216 -14.75 11.07 -13.58
CA ALA A 216 -13.78 10.17 -14.19
C ALA A 216 -12.38 10.78 -14.30
N GLY A 217 -12.30 12.10 -14.42
CA GLY A 217 -11.01 12.80 -14.52
C GLY A 217 -10.17 12.69 -13.25
N VAL A 218 -10.73 12.98 -12.08
CA VAL A 218 -10.00 12.79 -10.81
C VAL A 218 -9.72 11.32 -10.51
N ALA A 219 -10.64 10.42 -10.85
CA ALA A 219 -10.47 9.00 -10.63
C ALA A 219 -9.26 8.44 -11.42
N GLN A 220 -9.18 8.77 -12.71
CA GLN A 220 -8.04 8.41 -13.57
C GLN A 220 -6.75 9.06 -13.08
N TRP A 221 -6.80 10.37 -12.82
CA TRP A 221 -5.65 11.13 -12.33
C TRP A 221 -5.06 10.56 -11.04
N SER A 222 -5.89 10.07 -10.12
CA SER A 222 -5.43 9.45 -8.87
C SER A 222 -4.65 8.16 -9.11
N CYS A 223 -5.13 7.29 -10.00
CA CYS A 223 -4.46 6.03 -10.31
C CYS A 223 -3.09 6.30 -10.94
N GLU A 224 -3.06 7.12 -11.99
CA GLU A 224 -1.84 7.49 -12.71
C GLU A 224 -0.82 8.17 -11.78
N THR A 225 -1.30 9.06 -10.90
CA THR A 225 -0.41 9.76 -9.95
C THR A 225 0.22 8.79 -8.95
N ALA A 226 -0.54 7.81 -8.45
CA ALA A 226 -0.01 6.83 -7.51
C ALA A 226 0.99 5.89 -8.20
N GLU A 227 0.66 5.39 -9.39
CA GLU A 227 1.53 4.49 -10.17
C GLU A 227 2.85 5.18 -10.57
N VAL A 228 2.79 6.40 -11.11
CA VAL A 228 4.01 7.16 -11.48
C VAL A 228 4.89 7.44 -10.27
N PHE A 229 4.31 7.82 -9.13
CA PHE A 229 5.09 8.04 -7.91
C PHE A 229 5.71 6.75 -7.35
N ALA A 230 4.97 5.65 -7.37
CA ALA A 230 5.47 4.34 -6.96
C ALA A 230 6.66 3.89 -7.81
N ASN A 231 6.56 4.06 -9.14
CA ASN A 231 7.66 3.75 -10.05
C ASN A 231 8.88 4.59 -9.77
N GLU A 232 8.73 5.92 -9.68
CA GLU A 232 9.85 6.82 -9.42
C GLU A 232 10.56 6.49 -8.09
N TRP A 233 9.79 6.14 -7.04
CA TRP A 233 10.36 5.74 -5.77
C TRP A 233 11.09 4.39 -5.83
N LEU A 234 10.51 3.38 -6.48
CA LEU A 234 11.17 2.07 -6.65
C LEU A 234 12.42 2.18 -7.53
N ASP A 235 12.34 2.97 -8.61
CA ASP A 235 13.48 3.27 -9.49
C ASP A 235 14.61 3.94 -8.70
N THR A 236 14.28 4.89 -7.81
CA THR A 236 15.28 5.55 -6.96
C THR A 236 15.93 4.55 -5.98
N LEU A 237 15.18 3.54 -5.52
CA LEU A 237 15.70 2.47 -4.66
C LEU A 237 16.49 1.39 -5.42
N ASP A 238 16.55 1.45 -6.75
CA ASP A 238 17.02 0.38 -7.63
C ASP A 238 16.25 -0.95 -7.42
N LEU A 239 14.94 -0.87 -7.19
CA LEU A 239 14.06 -2.02 -6.97
C LEU A 239 13.14 -2.29 -8.16
N PRO A 240 12.81 -3.58 -8.42
CA PRO A 240 11.84 -3.93 -9.43
C PRO A 240 10.43 -3.46 -9.06
N HIS A 241 9.60 -3.27 -10.09
CA HIS A 241 8.18 -2.94 -9.93
C HIS A 241 7.37 -4.22 -9.71
N ASP A 242 7.66 -4.95 -8.63
CA ASP A 242 7.05 -6.27 -8.36
C ASP A 242 5.52 -6.21 -8.35
N TYR A 243 4.95 -5.10 -7.85
CA TYR A 243 3.50 -4.90 -7.86
C TYR A 243 2.91 -4.91 -9.28
N ALA A 244 3.63 -4.41 -10.28
CA ALA A 244 3.19 -4.37 -11.67
C ALA A 244 3.23 -5.76 -12.30
N ILE A 245 4.26 -6.56 -11.98
CA ILE A 245 4.37 -7.96 -12.39
C ILE A 245 3.21 -8.77 -11.80
N THR A 246 2.91 -8.60 -10.50
CA THR A 246 1.75 -9.24 -9.86
C THR A 246 0.44 -8.81 -10.53
N LEU A 247 0.26 -7.52 -10.81
CA LEU A 247 -0.92 -7.03 -11.52
C LEU A 247 -1.11 -7.66 -12.90
N GLU A 248 -0.03 -7.86 -13.66
CA GLU A 248 -0.11 -8.44 -15.00
C GLU A 248 -0.44 -9.93 -14.97
N ASN A 249 0.15 -10.68 -14.03
CA ASN A 249 0.04 -12.13 -13.97
C ASN A 249 -1.18 -12.63 -13.19
N ASP A 250 -1.55 -11.95 -12.11
CA ASP A 250 -2.47 -12.49 -11.10
C ASP A 250 -3.83 -11.78 -11.10
N PHE A 251 -3.95 -10.63 -11.77
CA PHE A 251 -5.18 -9.85 -11.79
C PHE A 251 -5.80 -9.78 -13.19
N PRO A 252 -7.14 -9.83 -13.31
CA PRO A 252 -7.81 -9.63 -14.59
C PRO A 252 -7.64 -8.19 -15.05
N ARG A 253 -7.55 -7.95 -16.37
CA ARG A 253 -7.47 -6.57 -16.87
C ARG A 253 -8.72 -5.76 -16.45
N PRO A 254 -8.54 -4.54 -15.89
CA PRO A 254 -9.62 -3.75 -15.29
C PRO A 254 -10.90 -3.56 -16.11
#